data_AF-A0A3T0T2K8-F1
#
_entry.id   AF-A0A3T0T2K8-F1
#
_cell.length_a   1.000
_cell.length_b   1.000
_cell.length_c   1.000
_cell.angle_alpha   90.00
_cell.angle_beta   90.00
_cell.angle_gamma   90.00
#
_symmetry.space_group_name_H-M   'P 1'
#
loop_
_entity.id
_entity.type
_entity.pdbx_description
1 polymer ?
#
loop_
_entity_poly.entity_id
_entity_poly.type
_entity_poly.pdbx_seq_one_letter_code
_entity_poly.pdbx_strand_id
1 'polypeptide(L)'
;MADIFAVIADGTRRDILSLLLEQRVEGAGGAGGMSVSRIVAKLELSQPTVSKHLKVLREAGLVTVRESGQHRIYALQYGPLVAVEDWLLPFGAADEADEGAAVLDAAAAARAESLGRALADRTHQVSTVVQDIQRGVSEGATKVAEALRIRK
;
A
#
# COMPACT_ATOMS: atom_id res chain seq x y z
N MET A 1 -15.75 -9.85 -30.06
CA MET A 1 -14.94 -10.12 -28.86
C MET A 1 -15.68 -9.52 -27.68
N ALA A 2 -16.00 -10.29 -26.64
CA ALA A 2 -16.58 -9.70 -25.44
C ALA A 2 -15.51 -8.85 -24.73
N ASP A 3 -15.90 -7.67 -24.25
CA ASP A 3 -15.03 -6.80 -23.45
C ASP A 3 -14.57 -7.53 -22.18
N ILE A 4 -13.29 -7.39 -21.81
CA ILE A 4 -12.68 -8.09 -20.69
C ILE A 4 -13.38 -7.77 -19.37
N PHE A 5 -13.83 -6.52 -19.18
CA PHE A 5 -14.59 -6.12 -18.01
C PHE A 5 -15.92 -6.86 -17.91
N ALA A 6 -16.64 -6.99 -19.03
CA ALA A 6 -17.87 -7.80 -19.08
C ALA A 6 -17.59 -9.29 -18.83
N VAL A 7 -16.44 -9.80 -19.29
CA VAL A 7 -16.03 -11.18 -19.02
C VAL A 7 -15.76 -11.37 -17.53
N ILE A 8 -14.97 -10.53 -16.87
CA ILE A 8 -14.62 -10.74 -15.45
C ILE A 8 -15.73 -10.33 -14.47
N ALA A 9 -16.77 -9.62 -14.91
CA ALA A 9 -17.89 -9.22 -14.05
C ALA A 9 -18.74 -10.39 -13.52
N ASP A 10 -18.72 -11.55 -14.20
CA ASP A 10 -19.49 -12.73 -13.83
C ASP A 10 -18.81 -13.53 -12.71
N GLY A 11 -19.55 -13.79 -11.63
CA GLY A 11 -19.04 -14.50 -10.45
C GLY A 11 -18.48 -15.87 -10.78
N THR A 12 -19.22 -16.69 -11.53
CA THR A 12 -18.79 -18.04 -11.91
C THR A 12 -17.52 -18.04 -12.76
N ARG A 13 -17.35 -17.06 -13.66
CA ARG A 13 -16.08 -16.91 -14.42
C ARG A 13 -14.92 -16.56 -13.48
N ARG A 14 -15.13 -15.70 -12.48
CA ARG A 14 -14.11 -15.41 -11.46
C ARG A 14 -13.79 -16.65 -10.62
N ASP A 15 -14.79 -17.43 -10.21
CA ASP A 15 -14.58 -18.66 -9.44
C ASP A 15 -13.74 -19.69 -10.24
N ILE A 16 -14.00 -19.84 -11.54
CA ILE A 16 -13.19 -20.70 -12.42
C ILE A 16 -11.75 -20.19 -12.50
N LEU A 17 -11.54 -18.87 -12.66
CA LEU A 17 -10.20 -18.29 -12.73
C LEU A 17 -9.43 -18.45 -11.42
N SER A 18 -10.08 -18.24 -10.28
CA SER A 18 -9.51 -18.47 -8.94
C SER A 18 -9.10 -19.93 -8.75
N LEU A 19 -9.96 -20.88 -9.12
CA LEU A 19 -9.67 -22.31 -9.02
C LEU A 19 -8.46 -22.72 -9.90
N LEU A 20 -8.35 -22.14 -11.11
CA LEU A 20 -7.20 -22.38 -11.98
C LEU A 20 -5.92 -21.71 -11.46
N LEU A 21 -6.04 -20.56 -10.78
CA LEU A 21 -4.92 -19.89 -10.10
C LEU A 21 -4.40 -20.74 -8.95
N GLU A 22 -5.28 -21.23 -8.08
CA GLU A 22 -4.93 -22.14 -6.97
C GLU A 22 -4.17 -23.37 -7.49
N GLN A 23 -4.73 -24.04 -8.51
CA GLN A 23 -4.08 -25.19 -9.15
C GLN A 23 -2.70 -24.86 -9.75
N ARG A 24 -2.50 -23.63 -10.22
CA ARG A 24 -1.21 -23.17 -10.76
C ARG A 24 -0.19 -22.92 -9.65
N VAL A 25 -0.62 -22.35 -8.52
CA VAL A 25 0.24 -22.03 -7.36
C VAL A 25 0.63 -23.30 -6.61
N GLU A 26 -0.30 -24.23 -6.41
CA GLU A 26 -0.06 -25.50 -5.71
C GLU A 26 0.77 -26.50 -6.54
N GLY A 27 0.73 -26.39 -7.87
CA GLY A 27 1.44 -27.30 -8.77
C GLY A 27 2.92 -26.93 -8.91
N ALA A 28 3.81 -27.74 -8.31
CA ALA A 28 5.25 -27.67 -8.58
C ALA A 28 5.56 -28.04 -10.05
N GLY A 29 5.58 -27.05 -10.95
CA GLY A 29 6.04 -27.21 -12.33
C GLY A 29 5.07 -26.76 -13.41
N GLY A 30 5.06 -25.46 -13.71
CA GLY A 30 5.03 -24.88 -15.06
C GLY A 30 3.82 -25.05 -16.00
N ALA A 31 2.95 -26.04 -15.82
CA ALA A 31 1.86 -26.33 -16.77
C ALA A 31 0.57 -26.85 -16.09
N GLY A 32 0.33 -26.42 -14.85
CA GLY A 32 -0.84 -26.79 -14.06
C GLY A 32 -2.13 -26.35 -14.74
N GLY A 33 -3.00 -27.30 -15.06
CA GLY A 33 -4.33 -27.07 -15.61
C GLY A 33 -5.31 -28.11 -15.11
N MET A 34 -6.60 -27.85 -15.28
CA MET A 34 -7.68 -28.67 -14.73
C MET A 34 -8.61 -29.18 -15.83
N SER A 35 -9.07 -30.43 -15.71
CA SER A 35 -10.10 -30.96 -16.60
C SER A 35 -11.48 -30.35 -16.28
N VAL A 36 -12.37 -30.32 -17.27
CA VAL A 36 -13.75 -29.84 -17.07
C VAL A 36 -14.44 -30.59 -15.94
N SER A 37 -14.31 -31.93 -15.90
CA SER A 37 -14.93 -32.76 -14.86
C SER A 37 -14.43 -32.41 -13.46
N ARG A 38 -13.15 -32.04 -13.31
CA ARG A 38 -12.59 -31.63 -12.03
C ARG A 38 -13.04 -30.23 -11.62
N ILE A 39 -13.20 -29.30 -12.58
CA ILE A 39 -13.79 -27.96 -12.33
C ILE A 39 -15.25 -28.11 -11.89
N VAL A 40 -16.03 -28.94 -12.59
CA VAL A 40 -17.42 -29.30 -12.23
C VAL A 40 -17.51 -29.82 -10.80
N ALA A 41 -16.64 -30.76 -10.43
CA ALA A 41 -16.63 -31.33 -9.09
C ALA A 41 -16.24 -30.31 -8.01
N LYS A 42 -15.33 -29.38 -8.31
CA LYS A 42 -14.86 -28.36 -7.36
C LYS A 42 -15.83 -27.21 -7.14
N LEU A 43 -16.55 -26.81 -8.19
CA LEU A 43 -17.50 -25.69 -8.14
C LEU A 43 -18.95 -26.15 -7.89
N GLU A 44 -19.21 -27.46 -7.89
CA GLU A 44 -20.55 -28.05 -7.74
C GLU A 44 -21.57 -27.51 -8.78
N LEU A 45 -21.07 -27.19 -9.97
CA LEU A 45 -21.85 -26.66 -11.09
C LEU A 45 -22.05 -27.72 -12.17
N SER A 46 -23.12 -27.58 -12.95
CA SER A 46 -23.34 -28.47 -14.10
C SER A 46 -22.24 -28.34 -15.15
N GLN A 47 -21.92 -29.46 -15.83
CA GLN A 47 -20.95 -29.46 -16.94
C GLN A 47 -21.34 -28.52 -18.09
N PRO A 48 -22.61 -28.39 -18.52
CA PRO A 48 -23.01 -27.39 -19.50
C PRO A 48 -22.70 -25.95 -19.06
N THR A 49 -22.97 -25.63 -17.79
CA THR A 49 -22.65 -24.31 -17.21
C THR A 49 -21.15 -24.04 -17.30
N VAL A 50 -20.32 -24.94 -16.73
CA VAL A 50 -18.85 -24.79 -16.74
C VAL A 50 -18.32 -24.67 -18.17
N SER A 51 -18.80 -25.50 -19.10
CA SER A 51 -18.36 -25.48 -20.49
C SER A 51 -18.70 -24.17 -21.19
N LYS A 52 -19.87 -23.58 -20.90
CA LYS A 52 -20.25 -22.26 -21.40
C LYS A 52 -19.30 -21.18 -20.89
N HIS A 53 -19.01 -21.15 -19.59
CA HIS A 53 -18.10 -20.16 -19.01
C HIS A 53 -16.66 -20.32 -19.54
N LEU A 54 -16.15 -21.55 -19.65
CA LEU A 54 -14.83 -21.84 -20.23
C LEU A 54 -14.71 -21.41 -21.69
N LYS A 55 -15.79 -21.56 -22.49
CA LYS A 55 -15.82 -21.05 -23.86
C LYS A 55 -15.61 -19.53 -23.90
N VAL A 56 -16.35 -18.78 -23.08
CA VAL A 56 -16.24 -17.32 -23.00
C VAL A 56 -14.84 -16.89 -22.52
N LEU A 57 -14.32 -17.55 -21.46
CA LEU A 57 -12.98 -17.26 -20.95
C LEU A 57 -11.89 -17.52 -22.00
N ARG A 58 -12.04 -18.60 -22.80
CA ARG A 58 -11.11 -18.93 -23.88
C ARG A 58 -11.18 -17.89 -25.00
N GLU A 59 -12.38 -17.46 -25.38
CA GLU A 59 -12.57 -16.41 -26.40
C GLU A 59 -11.98 -15.07 -25.96
N ALA A 60 -11.97 -14.79 -24.64
CA ALA A 60 -11.30 -13.63 -24.06
C ALA A 60 -9.78 -13.85 -23.81
N GLY A 61 -9.25 -15.02 -24.14
CA GLY A 61 -7.83 -15.36 -23.94
C GLY A 61 -7.41 -15.59 -22.49
N LEU A 62 -8.35 -15.60 -21.53
CA LEU A 62 -8.08 -15.76 -20.10
C LEU A 62 -7.75 -17.21 -19.70
N VAL A 63 -8.02 -18.16 -20.59
CA VAL A 63 -7.62 -19.56 -20.44
C VAL A 63 -7.11 -20.14 -21.75
N THR A 64 -6.15 -21.06 -21.66
CA THR A 64 -5.78 -21.97 -22.75
C THR A 64 -6.45 -23.32 -22.55
N VAL A 65 -6.54 -24.07 -23.64
CA VAL A 65 -6.99 -25.46 -23.61
C VAL A 65 -5.99 -26.32 -24.37
N ARG A 66 -5.67 -27.50 -23.81
CA ARG A 66 -4.91 -28.54 -24.49
C ARG A 66 -5.61 -29.88 -24.33
N GLU A 67 -5.40 -30.77 -25.28
CA GLU A 67 -5.90 -32.14 -25.21
C GLU A 67 -4.92 -33.01 -24.40
N SER A 68 -5.48 -33.91 -23.59
CA SER A 68 -4.74 -34.84 -22.74
C SER A 68 -5.52 -36.15 -22.69
N GLY A 69 -5.24 -37.04 -23.65
CA GLY A 69 -6.06 -38.23 -23.88
C GLY A 69 -7.50 -37.82 -24.23
N GLN A 70 -8.48 -38.37 -23.51
CA GLN A 70 -9.90 -38.04 -23.71
C GLN A 70 -10.35 -36.73 -23.06
N HIS A 71 -9.46 -36.06 -22.30
CA HIS A 71 -9.82 -34.90 -21.50
C HIS A 71 -9.24 -33.62 -22.11
N ARG A 72 -10.02 -32.54 -22.02
CA ARG A 72 -9.54 -31.18 -22.24
C ARG A 72 -9.06 -30.59 -20.94
N ILE A 73 -7.82 -30.12 -20.92
CA ILE A 73 -7.18 -29.49 -19.77
C ILE A 73 -7.14 -27.99 -20.01
N TYR A 74 -7.73 -27.22 -19.10
CA TYR A 74 -7.76 -25.77 -19.13
C TYR A 74 -6.73 -25.20 -18.17
N ALA A 75 -6.00 -24.17 -18.59
CA ALA A 75 -5.00 -23.49 -17.77
C ALA A 75 -5.20 -21.98 -17.83
N LEU A 76 -4.97 -21.30 -16.71
CA LEU A 76 -5.06 -19.85 -16.59
C LEU A 76 -4.04 -19.15 -17.50
N GLN A 77 -4.49 -18.11 -18.20
CA GLN A 77 -3.62 -17.18 -18.93
C GLN A 77 -3.75 -15.79 -18.32
N TYR A 78 -2.67 -15.34 -17.69
CA TYR A 78 -2.65 -14.04 -17.00
C TYR A 78 -2.54 -12.85 -17.97
N GLY A 79 -1.93 -13.05 -19.16
CA GLY A 79 -1.60 -11.97 -20.09
C GLY A 79 -2.73 -10.95 -20.34
N PRO A 80 -3.97 -11.37 -20.65
CA PRO A 80 -5.06 -10.41 -20.88
C PRO A 80 -5.45 -9.57 -19.66
N LEU A 81 -5.20 -10.04 -18.42
CA LEU A 81 -5.54 -9.31 -17.20
C LEU A 81 -4.65 -8.08 -16.97
N VAL A 82 -3.49 -7.99 -17.62
CA VAL A 82 -2.61 -6.82 -17.56
C VAL A 82 -3.35 -5.55 -17.98
N ALA A 83 -4.26 -5.63 -18.97
CA ALA A 83 -5.07 -4.48 -19.37
C ALA A 83 -6.02 -3.97 -18.26
N VAL A 84 -6.47 -4.88 -17.38
CA VAL A 84 -7.31 -4.53 -16.23
C VAL A 84 -6.45 -3.92 -15.12
N GLU A 85 -5.26 -4.47 -14.90
CA GLU A 85 -4.26 -3.94 -13.97
C GLU A 85 -3.83 -2.52 -14.36
N ASP A 86 -3.43 -2.32 -15.62
CA ASP A 86 -3.04 -1.02 -16.17
C ASP A 86 -4.15 0.02 -16.02
N TRP A 87 -5.41 -0.39 -16.15
CA TRP A 87 -6.55 0.48 -15.94
C TRP A 87 -6.78 0.80 -14.45
N LEU A 88 -6.55 -0.15 -13.54
CA LEU A 88 -6.71 0.03 -12.09
C LEU A 88 -5.57 0.85 -11.46
N LEU A 89 -4.34 0.72 -11.95
CA LEU A 89 -3.13 1.32 -11.36
C LEU A 89 -3.25 2.83 -11.06
N PRO A 90 -3.77 3.68 -11.97
CA PRO A 90 -3.94 5.12 -11.70
C PRO A 90 -4.86 5.43 -10.52
N PHE A 91 -5.86 4.60 -10.25
CA PHE A 91 -6.81 4.81 -9.15
C PHE A 91 -6.15 4.52 -7.80
N GLY A 92 -5.28 3.51 -7.72
CA GLY A 92 -4.50 3.23 -6.52
C GLY A 92 -3.48 4.33 -6.23
N ALA A 93 -2.81 4.85 -7.27
CA ALA A 93 -1.86 5.94 -7.13
C ALA A 93 -2.51 7.26 -6.66
N ALA A 94 -3.78 7.49 -6.97
CA ALA A 94 -4.52 8.65 -6.48
C ALA A 94 -4.82 8.57 -4.97
N ASP A 95 -5.02 7.36 -4.44
CA ASP A 95 -5.26 7.11 -3.01
C ASP A 95 -3.97 7.28 -2.18
N GLU A 96 -2.85 6.74 -2.69
CA GLU A 96 -1.51 6.90 -2.12
C GLU A 96 -1.03 8.36 -2.13
N ALA A 97 -1.49 9.17 -3.09
CA ALA A 97 -1.20 10.61 -3.11
C ALA A 97 -1.96 11.37 -2.01
N ASP A 98 -3.11 10.87 -1.55
CA ASP A 98 -3.91 11.46 -0.48
C ASP A 98 -3.39 11.03 0.90
N GLU A 99 -3.06 9.74 1.09
CA GLU A 99 -2.40 9.26 2.32
C GLU A 99 -0.95 9.74 2.45
N GLY A 100 -0.19 9.74 1.36
CA GLY A 100 1.19 10.25 1.33
C GLY A 100 1.27 11.76 1.59
N ALA A 101 0.31 12.55 1.10
CA ALA A 101 0.19 13.96 1.45
C ALA A 101 -0.16 14.15 2.92
N ALA A 102 -1.09 13.38 3.48
CA ALA A 102 -1.46 13.46 4.89
C ALA A 102 -0.33 13.05 5.85
N VAL A 103 0.42 12.00 5.51
CA VAL A 103 1.57 11.53 6.32
C VAL A 103 2.75 12.51 6.23
N LEU A 104 3.02 13.07 5.05
CA LEU A 104 4.05 14.11 4.89
C LEU A 104 3.67 15.41 5.59
N ASP A 105 2.40 15.81 5.57
CA ASP A 105 1.92 17.01 6.27
C ASP A 105 1.95 16.83 7.79
N ALA A 106 1.50 15.67 8.30
CA ALA A 106 1.60 15.34 9.73
C ALA A 106 3.06 15.23 10.21
N ALA A 107 3.94 14.60 9.44
CA ALA A 107 5.36 14.50 9.77
C ALA A 107 6.07 15.86 9.68
N ALA A 108 5.71 16.70 8.70
CA ALA A 108 6.22 18.06 8.57
C ALA A 108 5.74 18.95 9.73
N ALA A 109 4.47 18.87 10.12
CA ALA A 109 3.89 19.59 11.25
C ALA A 109 4.55 19.20 12.58
N ALA A 110 4.71 17.89 12.85
CA ALA A 110 5.38 17.41 14.06
C ALA A 110 6.85 17.88 14.13
N ARG A 111 7.54 17.93 12.98
CA ARG A 111 8.93 18.39 12.89
C ARG A 111 9.03 19.91 13.08
N ALA A 112 8.12 20.69 12.51
CA ALA A 112 8.02 22.13 12.74
C ALA A 112 7.73 22.46 14.22
N GLU A 113 6.87 21.71 14.88
CA GLU A 113 6.56 21.89 16.31
C GLU A 113 7.76 21.56 17.20
N SER A 114 8.49 20.47 16.91
CA SER A 114 9.71 20.11 17.65
C SER A 114 10.81 21.17 17.54
N LEU A 115 10.97 21.76 16.35
CA LEU A 115 11.91 22.86 16.10
C LEU A 115 11.45 24.15 16.80
N GLY A 116 10.15 24.44 16.79
CA GLY A 116 9.58 25.58 17.50
C GLY A 116 9.83 25.51 19.01
N ARG A 117 9.63 24.34 19.63
CA ARG A 117 9.92 24.13 21.06
C ARG A 117 11.41 24.27 21.36
N ALA A 118 12.27 23.65 20.54
CA ALA A 118 13.73 23.74 20.73
C ALA A 118 14.27 25.18 20.59
N LEU A 119 13.71 25.98 19.66
CA LEU A 119 14.04 27.40 19.52
C LEU A 119 13.53 28.24 20.70
N ALA A 120 12.35 27.92 21.23
CA ALA A 120 11.80 28.59 22.41
C ALA A 120 12.65 28.33 23.66
N ASP A 121 13.05 27.08 23.92
CA ASP A 121 13.90 26.72 25.06
C ASP A 121 15.26 27.42 24.99
N ARG A 122 15.85 27.50 23.79
CA ARG A 122 17.14 28.17 23.60
C ARG A 122 17.04 29.68 23.79
N THR A 123 15.93 30.28 23.36
CA THR A 123 15.66 31.71 23.60
C THR A 123 15.47 31.98 25.10
N HIS A 124 14.80 31.08 25.81
CA HIS A 124 14.60 31.19 27.25
C HIS A 124 15.93 31.13 28.01
N GLN A 125 16.81 30.16 27.68
CA GLN A 125 18.14 30.03 28.30
C GLN A 125 19.04 31.25 28.08
N VAL A 126 19.03 31.85 26.88
CA VAL A 126 19.80 33.07 26.61
C VAL A 126 19.29 34.23 27.46
N SER A 127 17.97 34.37 27.61
CA SER A 127 17.37 35.39 28.48
C SER A 127 17.78 35.19 29.94
N THR A 128 17.79 33.95 30.44
CA THR A 128 18.19 33.66 31.83
C THR A 128 19.66 33.97 32.07
N VAL A 129 20.55 33.58 31.16
CA VAL A 129 21.99 33.87 31.28
C VAL A 129 22.27 35.38 31.25
N VAL A 130 21.58 36.13 30.40
CA VAL A 130 21.71 37.60 30.35
C VAL A 130 21.22 38.24 31.66
N GLN A 131 20.12 37.76 32.22
CA GLN A 131 19.59 38.24 33.50
C GLN A 131 20.52 37.92 34.68
N ASP A 132 21.13 36.73 34.69
CA ASP A 132 22.09 36.32 35.72
C ASP A 132 23.36 37.15 35.70
N ILE A 133 23.87 37.47 34.51
CA ILE A 133 25.02 38.36 34.34
C ILE A 133 24.68 39.77 34.84
N GLN A 134 23.52 40.32 34.47
CA GLN A 134 23.09 41.64 34.93
C GLN A 134 22.94 41.71 36.47
N ARG A 135 22.40 40.65 37.07
CA ARG A 135 22.29 40.53 38.53
C ARG A 135 23.66 40.43 39.22
N GLY A 136 24.59 39.64 38.68
CA GLY A 136 25.94 39.55 39.23
C GLY A 136 26.70 40.89 39.17
N VAL A 137 26.50 41.67 38.11
CA VAL A 137 27.08 43.02 37.97
C VAL A 137 26.51 43.99 39.01
N SER A 138 25.20 43.98 39.26
CA SER A 138 24.56 44.89 40.23
C SER A 138 24.93 44.53 41.68
N GLU A 139 25.00 43.24 42.01
CA GLU A 139 25.45 42.76 43.32
C GLU A 139 26.93 43.12 43.56
N GLY A 140 27.79 42.97 42.55
CA GLY A 140 29.19 43.36 42.62
C GLY A 140 29.37 44.87 42.85
N ALA A 141 28.62 45.69 42.11
CA ALA A 141 28.61 47.15 42.29
C ALA A 141 28.19 47.55 43.73
N THR A 142 27.21 46.83 44.29
CA THR A 142 26.72 47.08 45.65
C THR A 142 27.76 46.69 46.71
N LYS A 143 28.42 45.53 46.58
CA LYS A 143 29.49 45.09 47.49
C LYS A 143 30.71 46.02 47.48
N VAL A 144 31.08 46.55 46.31
CA VAL A 144 32.19 47.52 46.18
C VAL A 144 31.82 48.84 46.88
N ALA A 145 30.59 49.33 46.68
CA ALA A 145 30.10 50.54 47.36
C ALA A 145 30.05 50.38 48.89
N GLU A 146 29.68 49.19 49.38
CA GLU A 146 29.65 48.87 50.81
C GLU A 146 31.06 48.76 51.42
N ALA A 147 31.98 48.06 50.75
CA ALA A 147 33.37 47.92 51.19
C ALA A 147 34.12 49.27 51.28
N LEU A 148 33.78 50.23 50.41
CA LEU A 148 34.32 51.60 50.45
C LEU A 148 33.75 52.42 51.62
N ARG A 149 32.59 52.05 52.17
CA ARG A 149 31.91 52.76 53.27
C ARG A 149 32.44 52.37 54.65
N ILE A 150 32.91 51.13 54.81
CA ILE A 150 33.45 50.58 56.08
C ILE A 150 34.90 51.02 56.32
N ARG A 151 35.61 51.50 55.28
CA ARG A 151 37.01 51.93 55.35
C ARG A 151 37.19 53.41 55.72
N LYS A 152 36.16 54.08 56.23
CA LYS A 152 36.15 55.49 56.64
C LYS A 152 35.66 55.61 58.07
#